data_AF-F3ZZY0-F1
#
_entry.id   AF-F3ZZY0-F1
#
_cell.length_a   1.000
_cell.length_b   1.000
_cell.length_c   1.000
_cell.angle_alpha   90.00
_cell.angle_beta   90.00
_cell.angle_gamma   90.00
#
_symmetry.space_group_name_H-M   'P 1'
#
loop_
_entity.id
_entity.type
_entity.pdbx_description
1 polymer ?
#
loop_
_entity_poly.entity_id
_entity_poly.type
_entity_poly.pdbx_seq_one_letter_code
_entity_poly.pdbx_strand_id
1 'polypeptide(L)'
;MVRYELFDGTKTYMFPNGALATPETIRSQFPAVDTFPHLLELNGNVVQAVMEFGAVKGIYQIDESLSDEEAIAEITYKANNPPPPEPTADERIAAALEYQNIMSMPDEGV
;
A
#
# COMPACT_ATOMS: atom_id res chain seq x y z
N MET A 1 9.12 4.73 0.18
CA MET A 1 8.57 3.37 0.10
C MET A 1 7.94 3.07 1.44
N VAL A 2 6.68 2.66 1.47
CA VAL A 2 6.02 2.31 2.73
C VAL A 2 6.44 0.91 3.16
N ARG A 3 6.43 0.67 4.46
CA ARG A 3 6.71 -0.63 5.07
C ARG A 3 5.67 -0.89 6.14
N TYR A 4 5.19 -2.12 6.25
CA TYR A 4 4.32 -2.52 7.33
C TYR A 4 5.09 -3.33 8.37
N GLU A 5 4.84 -3.06 9.65
CA GLU A 5 5.34 -3.85 10.77
C GLU A 5 4.20 -4.18 11.73
N LEU A 6 4.17 -5.39 12.27
CA LEU A 6 3.29 -5.71 13.39
C LEU A 6 3.71 -4.92 14.63
N PHE A 7 2.75 -4.32 15.32
CA PHE A 7 3.02 -3.66 16.59
C PHE A 7 3.35 -4.72 17.66
N ASP A 8 4.61 -4.75 18.09
CA ASP A 8 5.13 -5.64 19.13
C ASP A 8 5.33 -4.95 20.50
N GLY A 9 5.11 -3.64 20.56
CA GLY A 9 5.26 -2.84 21.77
C GLY A 9 6.70 -2.62 22.24
N THR A 10 7.71 -2.81 21.37
CA THR A 10 9.14 -2.68 21.74
C THR A 10 9.83 -1.47 21.13
N LYS A 11 9.48 -1.11 19.89
CA LYS A 11 10.17 -0.06 19.13
C LYS A 11 9.49 1.30 19.32
N THR A 12 10.31 2.35 19.22
CA THR A 12 9.85 3.74 19.20
C THR A 12 10.03 4.32 17.80
N TYR A 13 9.00 5.04 17.35
CA TYR A 13 8.98 5.74 16.05
C TYR A 13 8.64 7.23 16.27
N MET A 14 8.29 7.95 15.21
CA MET A 14 7.70 9.28 15.28
C MET A 14 6.36 9.35 14.55
N PHE A 15 5.45 10.19 15.03
CA PHE A 15 4.25 10.56 14.29
C PHE A 15 4.55 11.65 13.24
N PRO A 16 3.64 11.92 12.28
CA PRO A 16 3.87 12.93 11.23
C PRO A 16 4.07 14.35 11.77
N ASN A 17 3.58 14.63 12.98
CA ASN A 17 3.78 15.91 13.67
C ASN A 17 5.13 16.01 14.42
N GLY A 18 6.00 14.99 14.33
CA GLY A 18 7.29 14.94 15.00
C GLY A 18 7.24 14.47 16.46
N ALA A 19 6.06 14.21 17.03
CA ALA A 19 5.94 13.63 18.36
C ALA A 19 6.46 12.18 18.37
N LEU A 20 7.06 11.76 19.48
CA LEU A 20 7.51 10.38 19.64
C LEU A 20 6.30 9.44 19.70
N ALA A 21 6.35 8.40 18.87
CA ALA A 21 5.41 7.29 18.90
C ALA A 21 6.04 6.15 19.71
N THR A 22 6.12 6.33 21.03
CA THR A 22 6.54 5.27 21.95
C THR A 22 5.43 4.21 22.08
N PRO A 23 5.74 2.98 22.53
CA PRO A 23 4.71 1.97 22.79
C PRO A 23 3.59 2.45 23.72
N GLU A 24 3.91 3.19 24.78
CA GLU A 24 2.92 3.76 25.70
C GLU A 24 2.04 4.79 25.00
N THR A 25 2.64 5.62 24.14
CA THR A 25 1.92 6.64 23.40
C THR A 25 0.98 6.02 22.37
N ILE A 26 1.43 4.97 21.67
CA ILE A 26 0.59 4.22 20.72
C ILE A 26 -0.56 3.55 21.47
N ARG A 27 -0.32 2.85 22.60
CA ARG A 27 -1.39 2.25 23.42
C ARG A 27 -2.39 3.28 23.93
N SER A 28 -1.92 4.46 24.34
CA SER A 28 -2.80 5.52 24.84
C SER A 28 -3.73 6.07 23.75
N GLN A 29 -3.26 6.16 22.50
CA GLN A 29 -4.05 6.71 21.40
C GLN A 29 -4.86 5.64 20.66
N PHE A 30 -4.35 4.41 20.63
CA PHE A 30 -4.89 3.26 19.91
C PHE A 30 -4.97 2.05 20.85
N PRO A 31 -5.84 2.06 21.88
CA PRO A 31 -5.86 1.01 22.91
C PRO A 31 -6.18 -0.39 22.37
N ALA A 32 -6.79 -0.48 21.18
CA ALA A 32 -7.10 -1.75 20.54
C ALA A 32 -5.85 -2.58 20.19
N VAL A 33 -4.65 -1.99 20.14
CA VAL A 33 -3.39 -2.69 19.86
C VAL A 33 -3.05 -3.78 20.89
N ASP A 34 -3.58 -3.68 22.11
CA ASP A 34 -3.39 -4.70 23.15
C ASP A 34 -4.46 -5.82 23.08
N THR A 35 -5.49 -5.67 22.23
CA THR A 35 -6.57 -6.66 22.08
C THR A 35 -6.52 -7.37 20.74
N PHE A 36 -6.18 -6.66 19.67
CA PHE A 36 -6.11 -7.18 18.30
C PHE A 36 -4.75 -6.88 17.68
N PRO A 37 -4.22 -7.75 16.81
CA PRO A 37 -2.99 -7.47 16.09
C PRO A 37 -3.16 -6.22 15.22
N HIS A 38 -2.23 -5.28 15.30
CA HIS A 38 -2.23 -4.08 14.47
C HIS A 38 -0.94 -3.95 13.69
N LEU A 39 -1.04 -3.47 12.46
CA LEU A 39 0.09 -3.03 11.66
C LEU A 39 0.33 -1.53 11.85
N LEU A 40 1.61 -1.17 11.92
CA LEU A 40 2.09 0.18 11.73
C LEU A 40 2.45 0.37 10.25
N GLU A 41 1.83 1.35 9.60
CA GLU A 41 2.28 1.81 8.29
C GLU A 41 3.41 2.81 8.48
N LEU A 42 4.59 2.48 7.96
CA LEU A 42 5.82 3.24 8.18
C LEU A 42 6.34 3.83 6.86
N ASN A 43 6.67 5.12 6.87
CA ASN A 43 7.48 5.74 5.84
C ASN A 43 8.78 6.25 6.50
N GLY A 44 9.86 5.47 6.35
CA GLY A 44 11.04 5.61 7.20
C GLY A 44 10.70 5.26 8.65
N ASN A 45 10.93 6.22 9.56
CA ASN A 45 10.57 6.10 10.98
C ASN A 45 9.24 6.78 11.32
N VAL A 46 8.49 7.27 10.32
CA VAL A 46 7.19 7.93 10.54
C VAL A 46 6.06 6.91 10.52
N VAL A 47 5.30 6.81 11.62
CA VAL A 47 4.03 6.08 11.67
C VAL A 47 2.96 6.89 10.96
N GLN A 48 2.61 6.48 9.75
CA GLN A 48 1.54 7.10 8.95
C GLN A 48 0.16 6.67 9.44
N ALA A 49 0.03 5.40 9.83
CA ALA A 49 -1.22 4.83 10.32
C ALA A 49 -0.97 3.67 11.31
N VAL A 50 -1.96 3.46 12.19
CA VAL A 50 -2.08 2.28 13.06
C VAL A 50 -3.39 1.60 12.68
N MET A 51 -3.32 0.39 12.13
CA MET A 51 -4.48 -0.28 11.52
C MET A 51 -4.58 -1.73 12.00
N GLU A 52 -5.79 -2.22 12.24
CA GLU A 52 -6.01 -3.61 12.62
C GLU A 52 -5.60 -4.55 11.47
N PHE A 53 -4.86 -5.61 11.78
CA PHE A 53 -4.19 -6.43 10.77
C PHE A 53 -5.18 -7.20 9.89
N GLY A 54 -6.25 -7.76 10.46
CA GLY A 54 -7.31 -8.42 9.70
C GLY A 54 -7.99 -7.48 8.70
N ALA A 55 -8.27 -6.24 9.10
CA ALA A 55 -8.84 -5.22 8.23
C ALA A 55 -7.90 -4.88 7.06
N VAL A 56 -6.60 -4.74 7.32
CA VAL A 56 -5.61 -4.50 6.26
C VAL A 56 -5.54 -5.69 5.28
N LYS A 57 -5.59 -6.93 5.78
CA LYS A 57 -5.69 -8.13 4.91
C LYS A 57 -6.92 -8.07 4.00
N GLY A 58 -8.06 -7.64 4.53
CA GLY A 58 -9.30 -7.46 3.75
C GLY A 58 -9.17 -6.37 2.68
N ILE A 59 -8.57 -5.21 3.01
CA ILE A 59 -8.35 -4.10 2.07
C ILE A 59 -7.48 -4.53 0.89
N TYR A 60 -6.37 -5.22 1.17
CA TYR A 60 -5.43 -5.66 0.14
C TYR A 60 -5.77 -7.03 -0.47
N GLN A 61 -6.90 -7.62 -0.08
CA GLN A 61 -7.37 -8.92 -0.55
C GLN A 61 -6.26 -9.99 -0.44
N ILE A 62 -5.72 -10.12 0.76
CA ILE A 62 -4.64 -11.07 1.08
C ILE A 62 -5.22 -12.46 1.29
N ASP A 63 -4.55 -13.47 0.74
CA ASP A 63 -4.92 -14.88 0.92
C ASP A 63 -4.82 -15.27 2.40
N GLU A 64 -5.91 -15.81 2.95
CA GLU A 64 -6.01 -16.20 4.36
C GLU A 64 -5.12 -17.39 4.73
N SER A 65 -4.61 -18.13 3.75
CA SER A 65 -3.69 -19.26 3.96
C SER A 65 -2.23 -18.84 4.18
N LEU A 66 -1.88 -17.58 3.92
CA LEU A 66 -0.54 -17.07 4.11
C LEU A 66 -0.21 -16.92 5.60
N SER A 67 1.06 -17.15 5.94
CA SER A 67 1.58 -16.77 7.25
C SER A 67 1.55 -15.24 7.43
N ASP A 68 1.61 -14.78 8.67
CA ASP A 68 1.63 -13.33 8.96
C ASP A 68 2.80 -12.61 8.28
N GLU A 69 3.98 -13.25 8.19
CA GLU A 69 5.17 -12.70 7.53
C GLU A 69 4.96 -12.56 6.01
N GLU A 70 4.41 -13.60 5.37
CA GLU A 70 4.08 -13.59 3.95
C GLU A 70 2.97 -12.58 3.63
N ALA A 71 1.94 -12.52 4.47
CA ALA A 71 0.86 -11.54 4.35
C ALA A 71 1.39 -10.11 4.44
N ILE A 72 2.26 -9.80 5.41
CA ILE A 72 2.88 -8.47 5.56
C ILE A 72 3.76 -8.13 4.35
N ALA A 73 4.50 -9.11 3.81
CA ALA A 73 5.31 -8.92 2.61
C ALA A 73 4.44 -8.61 1.39
N GLU A 74 3.33 -9.34 1.20
CA GLU A 74 2.39 -9.10 0.10
C GLU A 74 1.67 -7.75 0.24
N ILE A 75 1.21 -7.38 1.44
CA ILE A 75 0.64 -6.06 1.73
C ILE A 75 1.64 -4.97 1.35
N THR A 76 2.90 -5.12 1.78
CA THR A 76 3.96 -4.15 1.47
C THR A 76 4.21 -4.06 -0.04
N TYR A 77 4.20 -5.19 -0.75
CA TYR A 77 4.33 -5.19 -2.20
C TYR A 77 3.17 -4.45 -2.87
N LYS A 78 1.92 -4.80 -2.55
CA LYS A 78 0.72 -4.18 -3.14
C LYS A 78 0.64 -2.68 -2.85
N ALA A 79 0.96 -2.26 -1.63
CA ALA A 79 0.96 -0.84 -1.24
C ALA A 79 1.98 0.01 -2.03
N ASN A 80 3.13 -0.57 -2.39
CA ASN A 80 4.15 0.12 -3.18
C ASN A 80 4.00 -0.10 -4.70
N ASN A 81 3.11 -0.99 -5.13
CA ASN A 81 2.85 -1.30 -6.53
C ASN A 81 1.34 -1.21 -6.81
N PRO A 82 0.72 -0.03 -6.62
CA PRO A 82 -0.69 0.14 -6.97
C PRO A 82 -0.88 -0.14 -8.47
N PRO A 83 -2.01 -0.73 -8.87
CA PRO A 83 -2.30 -0.95 -10.28
C PRO A 83 -2.27 0.41 -11.01
N PRO A 84 -1.78 0.45 -12.26
CA PRO A 84 -1.84 1.67 -13.05
C PRO A 84 -3.29 2.13 -13.15
N PRO A 85 -3.54 3.46 -13.16
CA PRO A 85 -4.89 3.95 -13.35
C PRO A 85 -5.43 3.41 -14.68
N GLU A 86 -6.71 3.04 -14.68
CA GLU A 86 -7.41 2.68 -15.91
C GLU A 86 -7.29 3.85 -16.91
N PRO A 87 -6.94 3.59 -18.19
CA PRO A 87 -6.86 4.64 -19.20
C PRO A 87 -8.17 5.40 -19.27
N THR A 88 -8.10 6.72 -19.33
CA THR A 88 -9.26 7.60 -19.48
C THR A 88 -9.95 7.39 -20.82
N ALA A 89 -11.18 7.88 -20.97
CA ALA A 89 -11.89 7.80 -22.25
C ALA A 89 -11.09 8.50 -23.38
N ASP A 90 -10.49 9.65 -23.10
CA ASP A 90 -9.70 10.41 -24.06
C ASP A 90 -8.42 9.67 -24.45
N GLU A 91 -7.71 9.06 -23.51
CA GLU A 91 -6.54 8.22 -23.80
C GLU A 91 -6.91 7.00 -24.64
N ARG A 92 -8.08 6.38 -24.39
CA ARG A 92 -8.59 5.27 -25.22
C ARG A 92 -8.94 5.74 -26.64
N ILE A 93 -9.53 6.93 -26.79
CA ILE A 93 -9.84 7.52 -28.10
C ILE A 93 -8.56 7.88 -28.85
N ALA A 94 -7.59 8.51 -28.17
CA ALA A 94 -6.30 8.86 -28.75
C ALA A 94 -5.55 7.62 -29.22
N ALA A 95 -5.47 6.56 -28.41
CA ALA A 95 -4.85 5.29 -28.79
C ALA A 95 -5.56 4.62 -29.97
N ALA A 96 -6.89 4.70 -30.05
CA ALA A 96 -7.65 4.17 -31.19
C ALA A 96 -7.38 4.96 -32.47
N LEU A 97 -7.31 6.29 -32.40
CA LEU A 97 -6.98 7.16 -33.54
C LEU A 97 -5.52 6.96 -33.99
N GLU A 98 -4.59 6.82 -33.05
CA GLU A 98 -3.19 6.51 -33.34
C GLU A 98 -3.06 5.16 -34.06
N TYR A 99 -3.74 4.12 -33.55
CA TYR A 99 -3.78 2.82 -34.20
C TYR A 99 -4.39 2.89 -35.61
N GLN A 100 -5.49 3.63 -35.79
CA GLN A 100 -6.08 3.86 -37.11
C GLN A 100 -5.10 4.55 -38.07
N ASN A 101 -4.37 5.55 -37.59
CA ASN A 101 -3.37 6.26 -38.38
C ASN A 101 -2.24 5.33 -38.79
N ILE A 102 -1.68 4.54 -37.87
CA ILE A 102 -0.63 3.55 -38.15
C ILE A 102 -1.10 2.52 -39.19
N MET A 103 -2.32 1.98 -39.04
CA MET A 103 -2.90 1.02 -40.00
C MET A 103 -3.22 1.63 -41.37
N SER A 104 -3.34 2.95 -41.44
CA SER A 104 -3.59 3.69 -42.68
C SER A 104 -2.30 4.23 -43.31
N MET A 105 -1.14 4.04 -42.67
CA MET A 105 0.15 4.39 -43.27
C MET A 105 0.46 3.37 -44.38
N PRO A 106 0.84 3.83 -45.58
CA PRO A 106 1.36 2.93 -46.59
C PRO A 106 2.67 2.30 -46.10
N ASP A 107 2.87 1.01 -46.38
CA ASP A 107 4.17 0.37 -46.15
C ASP A 107 5.24 1.16 -46.91
N GLU A 108 6.25 1.68 -46.20
CA GLU A 108 7.42 2.24 -46.87
C GLU A 108 8.13 1.09 -47.58
N GLY A 109 7.89 0.99 -48.90
CA GLY A 109 8.50 0.01 -49.77
C GLY A 109 10.03 0.11 -49.76
N VAL A 110 10.68 -1.04 -49.64
CA VAL A 110 12.11 -1.29 -49.95
C VAL A 110 12.42 -0.93 -51.40
#